data_AF-A0A7R6WBR4-F1
#
_entry.id   AF-A0A7R6WBR4-F1
#
_cell.length_a   1.000
_cell.length_b   1.000
_cell.length_c   1.000
_cell.angle_alpha   90.00
_cell.angle_beta   90.00
_cell.angle_gamma   90.00
#
_symmetry.space_group_name_H-M   'P 1'
#
loop_
_entity.id
_entity.type
_entity.pdbx_description
1 polymer ?
#
loop_
_entity_poly.entity_id
_entity_poly.type
_entity_poly.pdbx_seq_one_letter_code
_entity_poly.pdbx_strand_id
1 'polypeptide(L)'
;MNEITEVPSPFCGIGTDDLTMQVDGLSVKVSENGCAVNTPAFEQEITDTSARVAGQEVSLEVAVAKAAELLGVSNQPVIGGCATDVNGMRGVMALADRSGAVVDNINFTAARRNFLALQDTGWMTTTLAEIKNRCDYFLVVGVDLEGFAPRFFERYLWNEESMFLDDTSQRQIVYLGKAPSGNAATSPKGVQAKVLECADVDLPEVTAVLRALVKGRKIVVDTVAGISTDELRTIAEQLKAAKYSVVTWAAGALNFDHAELTVQMLTEMVKDINTMDTRSSGFPLGGKEGDQTANQVCGWTSAYPARTRFSSGFPEYDPFLYDSKVMLENGEADALVWVQAFNSAAVPPITDLPTIVVARSGMAFAEEPDVFIPVGTPGIDHVGHAYRLDNVVAIRLKKLRDSGLPSTADVLNAIEQAL
;
A
#
# COMPACT_ATOMS: atom_id res chain seq x y z
N MET A 1 -27.50 -2.30 -19.00
CA MET A 1 -27.12 -1.80 -17.68
C MET A 1 -27.42 -2.83 -16.60
N ASN A 2 -26.37 -3.47 -16.09
CA ASN A 2 -26.42 -4.45 -15.00
C ASN A 2 -25.91 -3.81 -13.72
N GLU A 3 -26.63 -3.98 -12.61
CA GLU A 3 -26.18 -3.55 -11.29
C GLU A 3 -25.40 -4.68 -10.62
N ILE A 4 -24.26 -4.34 -10.00
CA ILE A 4 -23.43 -5.26 -9.23
C ILE A 4 -23.16 -4.63 -7.88
N THR A 5 -23.62 -5.26 -6.80
CA THR A 5 -23.44 -4.81 -5.41
C THR A 5 -22.24 -5.49 -4.75
N GLU A 6 -21.86 -5.01 -3.55
CA GLU A 6 -20.78 -5.57 -2.73
C GLU A 6 -19.46 -5.71 -3.51
N VAL A 7 -19.13 -4.67 -4.28
CA VAL A 7 -17.92 -4.66 -5.11
C VAL A 7 -16.74 -4.17 -4.27
N PRO A 8 -15.67 -4.98 -4.14
CA PRO A 8 -14.46 -4.55 -3.47
C PRO A 8 -13.59 -3.63 -4.31
N SER A 9 -13.03 -2.61 -3.66
CA SER A 9 -12.04 -1.70 -4.23
C SER A 9 -10.62 -2.20 -3.99
N PRO A 10 -9.83 -2.53 -5.02
CA PRO A 10 -8.40 -2.83 -4.87
C PRO A 10 -7.50 -1.59 -4.88
N PHE A 11 -8.06 -0.38 -5.05
CA PHE A 11 -7.29 0.85 -5.26
C PHE A 11 -6.81 1.50 -3.97
N CYS A 12 -7.56 1.34 -2.87
CA CYS A 12 -7.20 1.84 -1.56
C CYS A 12 -6.91 0.68 -0.60
N GLY A 13 -5.97 0.88 0.33
CA GLY A 13 -5.57 -0.18 1.25
C GLY A 13 -6.68 -0.68 2.16
N ILE A 14 -7.71 0.15 2.45
CA ILE A 14 -8.82 -0.26 3.32
C ILE A 14 -9.75 -1.26 2.65
N GLY A 15 -9.67 -1.41 1.32
CA GLY A 15 -10.38 -2.44 0.58
C GLY A 15 -11.88 -2.44 0.84
N THR A 16 -12.54 -1.28 0.72
CA THR A 16 -13.99 -1.16 0.89
C THR A 16 -14.70 -2.14 -0.05
N ASP A 17 -15.64 -2.91 0.49
CA ASP A 17 -16.32 -4.04 -0.14
C ASP A 17 -17.83 -3.84 -0.32
N ASP A 18 -18.29 -2.60 -0.18
CA ASP A 18 -19.69 -2.21 -0.18
C ASP A 18 -20.08 -1.32 -1.38
N LEU A 19 -19.26 -1.29 -2.43
CA LEU A 19 -19.56 -0.46 -3.60
C LEU A 19 -20.70 -1.06 -4.44
N THR A 20 -21.53 -0.19 -5.00
CA THR A 20 -22.53 -0.54 -6.03
C THR A 20 -22.08 0.02 -7.38
N MET A 21 -22.07 -0.85 -8.40
CA MET A 21 -21.62 -0.55 -9.75
C MET A 21 -22.77 -0.67 -10.74
N GLN A 22 -22.83 0.26 -11.69
CA GLN A 22 -23.64 0.14 -12.91
C GLN A 22 -22.72 -0.17 -14.09
N VAL A 23 -22.97 -1.28 -14.79
CA VAL A 23 -22.18 -1.72 -15.93
C VAL A 23 -23.01 -1.73 -17.21
N ASP A 24 -22.50 -1.09 -18.26
CA ASP A 24 -23.10 -1.11 -19.59
C ASP A 24 -22.03 -1.34 -20.67
N GLY A 25 -21.91 -2.58 -21.14
CA GLY A 25 -20.82 -3.00 -22.02
C GLY A 25 -19.46 -2.83 -21.35
N LEU A 26 -18.63 -1.93 -21.89
CA LEU A 26 -17.31 -1.58 -21.33
C LEU A 26 -17.36 -0.44 -20.31
N SER A 27 -18.49 0.27 -20.19
CA SER A 27 -18.63 1.37 -19.24
C SER A 27 -18.96 0.83 -17.85
N VAL A 28 -18.22 1.30 -16.84
CA VAL A 28 -18.45 1.01 -15.42
C VAL A 28 -18.63 2.35 -14.71
N LYS A 29 -19.68 2.46 -13.89
CA LYS A 29 -19.96 3.64 -13.07
C LYS A 29 -20.18 3.26 -11.62
N VAL A 30 -19.66 4.05 -10.71
CA VAL A 30 -19.90 3.88 -9.27
C VAL A 30 -21.21 4.59 -8.91
N SER A 31 -22.26 3.83 -8.60
CA SER A 31 -23.56 4.41 -8.27
C SER A 31 -23.73 4.71 -6.78
N GLU A 32 -23.07 3.94 -5.90
CA GLU A 32 -23.13 4.15 -4.45
C GLU A 32 -21.77 3.91 -3.79
N ASN A 33 -21.55 4.56 -2.64
CA ASN A 33 -20.40 4.36 -1.75
C ASN A 33 -19.02 4.70 -2.35
N GLY A 34 -19.01 5.45 -3.45
CA GLY A 34 -17.81 5.97 -4.11
C GLY A 34 -17.03 6.99 -3.27
N CYS A 35 -15.76 7.17 -3.61
CA CYS A 35 -14.89 8.18 -2.99
C CYS A 35 -13.87 8.72 -3.99
N ALA A 36 -13.12 9.74 -3.58
CA ALA A 36 -12.11 10.41 -4.41
C ALA A 36 -10.99 9.48 -4.94
N VAL A 37 -10.83 8.28 -4.38
CA VAL A 37 -9.84 7.29 -4.84
C VAL A 37 -10.47 6.23 -5.74
N ASN A 38 -11.58 5.61 -5.33
CA ASN A 38 -12.11 4.45 -6.04
C ASN A 38 -12.93 4.83 -7.28
N THR A 39 -13.72 5.92 -7.24
CA THR A 39 -14.59 6.33 -8.34
C THR A 39 -13.81 6.58 -9.62
N PRO A 40 -12.81 7.48 -9.65
CA PRO A 40 -12.04 7.70 -10.89
C PRO A 40 -11.32 6.43 -11.37
N ALA A 41 -10.88 5.57 -10.44
CA ALA A 41 -10.18 4.34 -10.79
C ALA A 41 -11.11 3.27 -11.40
N PHE A 42 -12.38 3.17 -10.98
CA PHE A 42 -13.37 2.28 -11.60
C PHE A 42 -13.91 2.82 -12.93
N GLU A 43 -14.09 4.13 -13.03
CA GLU A 43 -14.72 4.79 -14.18
C GLU A 43 -13.77 5.09 -15.34
N GLN A 44 -12.48 4.77 -15.19
CA GLN A 44 -11.49 4.95 -16.26
C GLN A 44 -11.84 4.11 -17.51
N GLU A 45 -11.83 4.80 -18.65
CA GLU A 45 -12.09 4.21 -19.96
C GLU A 45 -10.94 3.32 -20.42
N ILE A 46 -11.26 2.34 -21.27
CA ILE A 46 -10.26 1.50 -21.96
C ILE A 46 -9.90 2.23 -23.25
N THR A 47 -8.61 2.49 -23.46
CA THR A 47 -8.11 3.15 -24.68
C THR A 47 -7.18 2.25 -25.47
N ASP A 48 -6.23 1.60 -24.81
CA ASP A 48 -5.30 0.65 -25.43
C ASP A 48 -5.88 -0.77 -25.39
N THR A 49 -6.05 -1.37 -26.56
CA THR A 49 -6.62 -2.72 -26.73
C THR A 49 -5.67 -3.71 -27.41
N SER A 50 -4.54 -3.23 -27.93
CA SER A 50 -3.54 -4.02 -28.65
C SER A 50 -2.16 -3.84 -28.03
N ALA A 51 -1.34 -4.90 -28.04
CA ALA A 51 0.06 -4.79 -27.66
C ALA A 51 0.85 -3.99 -28.70
N ARG A 52 1.94 -3.36 -28.28
CA ARG A 52 2.85 -2.60 -29.14
C ARG A 52 4.28 -3.08 -29.00
N VAL A 53 5.01 -3.10 -30.12
CA VAL A 53 6.46 -3.28 -30.16
C VAL A 53 7.06 -2.11 -30.91
N ALA A 54 7.97 -1.36 -30.28
CA ALA A 54 8.50 -0.10 -30.79
C ALA A 54 7.40 0.85 -31.32
N GLY A 55 6.30 0.97 -30.57
CA GLY A 55 5.14 1.80 -30.91
C GLY A 55 4.22 1.29 -32.02
N GLN A 56 4.51 0.13 -32.63
CA GLN A 56 3.65 -0.48 -33.65
C GLN A 56 2.73 -1.53 -33.04
N GLU A 57 1.43 -1.48 -33.35
CA GLU A 57 0.48 -2.50 -32.90
C GLU A 57 0.82 -3.88 -33.45
N VAL A 58 0.84 -4.88 -32.57
CA VAL A 58 1.15 -6.28 -32.88
C VAL A 58 0.23 -7.22 -32.12
N SER A 59 0.25 -8.52 -32.47
CA SER A 59 -0.44 -9.53 -31.68
C SER A 59 0.24 -9.75 -30.33
N LEU A 60 -0.50 -10.30 -29.36
CA LEU A 60 0.03 -10.63 -28.04
C LEU A 60 1.22 -11.61 -28.14
N GLU A 61 1.14 -12.59 -29.03
CA GLU A 61 2.19 -13.59 -29.23
C GLU A 61 3.51 -12.95 -29.70
N VAL A 62 3.43 -11.96 -30.60
CA VAL A 62 4.61 -11.22 -31.09
C VAL A 62 5.21 -10.37 -29.97
N ALA A 63 4.38 -9.68 -29.19
CA ALA A 63 4.85 -8.88 -28.06
C ALA A 63 5.49 -9.74 -26.97
N VAL A 64 4.90 -10.88 -26.63
CA VAL A 64 5.45 -11.87 -25.68
C VAL A 64 6.79 -12.41 -26.16
N ALA A 65 6.89 -12.82 -27.43
CA ALA A 65 8.14 -13.31 -28.00
C ALA A 65 9.24 -12.23 -27.95
N LYS A 66 8.91 -10.97 -28.24
CA LYS A 66 9.87 -9.87 -28.16
C LYS A 66 10.30 -9.58 -26.72
N ALA A 67 9.38 -9.58 -25.77
CA ALA A 67 9.70 -9.41 -24.35
C ALA A 67 10.64 -10.52 -23.84
N ALA A 68 10.37 -11.78 -24.20
CA ALA A 68 11.23 -12.91 -23.88
C ALA A 68 12.62 -12.81 -24.54
N GLU A 69 12.70 -12.37 -25.80
CA GLU A 69 13.98 -12.12 -26.48
C GLU A 69 14.83 -11.08 -25.72
N LEU A 70 14.24 -9.95 -25.32
CA LEU A 70 14.93 -8.88 -24.59
C LEU A 70 15.41 -9.36 -23.21
N LEU A 71 14.58 -10.11 -22.48
CA LEU A 71 14.95 -10.68 -21.18
C LEU A 71 15.96 -11.81 -21.29
N GLY A 72 15.88 -12.65 -22.32
CA GLY A 72 16.75 -13.82 -22.50
C GLY A 72 18.22 -13.48 -22.76
N VAL A 73 18.52 -12.24 -23.17
CA VAL A 73 19.89 -11.74 -23.34
C VAL A 73 20.37 -10.85 -22.18
N SER A 74 19.49 -10.56 -21.21
CA SER A 74 19.80 -9.75 -20.03
C SER A 74 20.56 -10.57 -18.98
N ASN A 75 21.43 -9.91 -18.21
CA ASN A 75 22.22 -10.49 -17.14
C ASN A 75 21.70 -10.08 -15.76
N GLN A 76 21.15 -8.87 -15.65
CA GLN A 76 20.63 -8.32 -14.39
C GLN A 76 19.35 -7.51 -14.65
N PRO A 77 18.27 -8.17 -15.13
CA PRO A 77 17.00 -7.49 -15.34
C PRO A 77 16.36 -7.07 -14.01
N VAL A 78 15.56 -6.02 -14.05
CA VAL A 78 14.76 -5.55 -12.92
C VAL A 78 13.29 -5.58 -13.28
N ILE A 79 12.46 -6.15 -12.41
CA ILE A 79 11.01 -6.08 -12.47
C ILE A 79 10.54 -5.06 -11.42
N GLY A 80 10.14 -3.89 -11.91
CA GLY A 80 9.64 -2.76 -11.13
C GLY A 80 8.11 -2.61 -11.18
N GLY A 81 7.59 -1.66 -10.40
CA GLY A 81 6.15 -1.42 -10.28
C GLY A 81 5.52 -2.41 -9.32
N CYS A 82 5.42 -3.68 -9.75
CA CYS A 82 4.85 -4.81 -9.02
C CYS A 82 3.47 -4.52 -8.40
N ALA A 83 2.61 -3.81 -9.13
CA ALA A 83 1.26 -3.44 -8.68
C ALA A 83 0.21 -4.25 -9.45
N THR A 84 -0.21 -5.38 -8.88
CA THR A 84 -1.19 -6.32 -9.48
C THR A 84 -1.83 -7.19 -8.39
N ASP A 85 -2.68 -8.13 -8.78
CA ASP A 85 -3.32 -9.08 -7.88
C ASP A 85 -2.38 -10.25 -7.51
N VAL A 86 -2.85 -11.16 -6.65
CA VAL A 86 -2.05 -12.32 -6.21
C VAL A 86 -1.53 -13.16 -7.38
N ASN A 87 -2.32 -13.36 -8.43
CA ASN A 87 -1.92 -14.19 -9.55
C ASN A 87 -0.92 -13.47 -10.46
N GLY A 88 -1.13 -12.18 -10.72
CA GLY A 88 -0.15 -11.35 -11.42
C GLY A 88 1.19 -11.35 -10.71
N MET A 89 1.19 -11.19 -9.38
CA MET A 89 2.43 -11.19 -8.62
C MET A 89 3.10 -12.56 -8.58
N ARG A 90 2.34 -13.67 -8.58
CA ARG A 90 2.92 -15.01 -8.79
C ARG A 90 3.60 -15.13 -10.15
N GLY A 91 3.01 -14.56 -11.20
CA GLY A 91 3.63 -14.46 -12.52
C GLY A 91 4.93 -13.64 -12.49
N VAL A 92 4.95 -12.52 -11.74
CA VAL A 92 6.18 -11.73 -11.51
C VAL A 92 7.26 -12.59 -10.86
N MET A 93 6.94 -13.30 -9.78
CA MET A 93 7.91 -14.12 -9.05
C MET A 93 8.44 -15.28 -9.91
N ALA A 94 7.58 -15.93 -10.69
CA ALA A 94 7.98 -17.00 -11.61
C ALA A 94 8.91 -16.48 -12.72
N LEU A 95 8.56 -15.35 -13.33
CA LEU A 95 9.40 -14.70 -14.34
C LEU A 95 10.74 -14.27 -13.74
N ALA A 96 10.76 -13.74 -12.52
CA ALA A 96 11.98 -13.33 -11.83
C ALA A 96 12.90 -14.51 -11.54
N ASP A 97 12.36 -15.63 -11.04
CA ASP A 97 13.11 -16.86 -10.80
C ASP A 97 13.74 -17.40 -12.10
N ARG A 98 12.98 -17.40 -13.19
CA ARG A 98 13.42 -17.85 -14.51
C ARG A 98 14.50 -16.96 -15.13
N SER A 99 14.37 -15.64 -15.00
CA SER A 99 15.27 -14.64 -15.61
C SER A 99 16.40 -14.16 -14.71
N GLY A 100 16.42 -14.59 -13.44
CA GLY A 100 17.38 -14.10 -12.44
C GLY A 100 17.16 -12.65 -12.01
N ALA A 101 15.99 -12.08 -12.28
CA ALA A 101 15.72 -10.66 -12.07
C ALA A 101 15.76 -10.23 -10.60
N VAL A 102 15.84 -8.92 -10.40
CA VAL A 102 15.47 -8.26 -9.14
C VAL A 102 13.99 -7.90 -9.18
N VAL A 103 13.25 -8.20 -8.11
CA VAL A 103 11.85 -7.78 -7.95
C VAL A 103 11.79 -6.61 -6.97
N ASP A 104 11.30 -5.45 -7.41
CA ASP A 104 11.12 -4.26 -6.57
C ASP A 104 9.71 -3.67 -6.75
N ASN A 105 9.06 -3.34 -5.63
CA ASN A 105 7.76 -2.68 -5.66
C ASN A 105 7.96 -1.16 -5.64
N ILE A 106 7.18 -0.42 -6.44
CA ILE A 106 7.29 1.05 -6.53
C ILE A 106 7.21 1.78 -5.17
N ASN A 107 6.45 1.23 -4.22
CA ASN A 107 6.26 1.79 -2.89
C ASN A 107 7.23 1.21 -1.84
N PHE A 108 8.18 0.35 -2.23
CA PHE A 108 9.02 -0.36 -1.27
C PHE A 108 9.89 0.59 -0.43
N THR A 109 10.37 1.71 -0.97
CA THR A 109 11.13 2.69 -0.18
C THR A 109 10.35 3.15 1.07
N ALA A 110 9.04 3.35 0.92
CA ALA A 110 8.17 3.66 2.05
C ALA A 110 7.91 2.42 2.92
N ALA A 111 7.55 1.28 2.31
CA ALA A 111 7.26 0.04 3.03
C ALA A 111 8.45 -0.50 3.83
N ARG A 112 9.69 -0.25 3.37
CA ARG A 112 10.95 -0.61 4.01
C ARG A 112 11.01 -0.11 5.45
N ARG A 113 10.48 1.08 5.73
CA ARG A 113 10.46 1.65 7.09
C ARG A 113 9.68 0.75 8.06
N ASN A 114 8.60 0.13 7.60
CA ASN A 114 7.85 -0.86 8.36
C ASN A 114 8.60 -2.20 8.44
N PHE A 115 9.14 -2.69 7.32
CA PHE A 115 9.84 -3.98 7.29
C PHE A 115 11.06 -4.00 8.21
N LEU A 116 11.88 -2.95 8.22
CA LEU A 116 13.05 -2.86 9.09
C LEU A 116 12.64 -2.90 10.57
N ALA A 117 11.61 -2.14 10.97
CA ALA A 117 11.12 -2.16 12.35
C ALA A 117 10.52 -3.52 12.75
N LEU A 118 9.76 -4.15 11.85
CA LEU A 118 9.17 -5.48 12.03
C LEU A 118 10.26 -6.57 12.14
N GLN A 119 11.22 -6.58 11.24
CA GLN A 119 12.29 -7.59 11.18
C GLN A 119 13.23 -7.49 12.38
N ASP A 120 13.49 -6.29 12.90
CA ASP A 120 14.40 -6.08 14.03
C ASP A 120 13.75 -6.42 15.37
N THR A 121 12.54 -5.91 15.64
CA THR A 121 11.93 -6.02 16.99
C THR A 121 10.58 -6.72 17.02
N GLY A 122 9.98 -7.01 15.87
CA GLY A 122 8.58 -7.38 15.76
C GLY A 122 7.63 -6.21 16.05
N TRP A 123 6.34 -6.42 15.87
CA TRP A 123 5.31 -5.46 16.26
C TRP A 123 4.04 -6.18 16.73
N MET A 124 3.16 -5.47 17.44
CA MET A 124 1.83 -5.96 17.82
C MET A 124 0.81 -5.15 17.04
N THR A 125 0.18 -5.74 16.02
CA THR A 125 -0.75 -5.04 15.13
C THR A 125 -2.17 -5.56 15.22
N THR A 126 -3.13 -4.75 14.76
CA THR A 126 -4.57 -5.07 14.79
C THR A 126 -5.18 -5.14 13.38
N THR A 127 -6.42 -5.61 13.29
CA THR A 127 -7.21 -5.59 12.05
C THR A 127 -8.22 -4.43 12.04
N LEU A 128 -8.77 -4.12 10.86
CA LEU A 128 -9.88 -3.17 10.73
C LEU A 128 -11.13 -3.61 11.50
N ALA A 129 -11.36 -4.92 11.61
CA ALA A 129 -12.50 -5.46 12.36
C ALA A 129 -12.33 -5.25 13.87
N GLU A 130 -11.11 -5.39 14.39
CA GLU A 130 -10.82 -5.09 15.80
C GLU A 130 -10.90 -3.59 16.09
N ILE A 131 -10.43 -2.73 15.16
CA ILE A 131 -10.63 -1.28 15.25
C ILE A 131 -12.13 -0.94 15.32
N LYS A 132 -12.93 -1.48 14.39
CA LYS A 132 -14.38 -1.28 14.32
C LYS A 132 -15.12 -1.66 15.61
N ASN A 133 -14.64 -2.66 16.34
CA ASN A 133 -15.39 -3.27 17.43
C ASN A 133 -14.87 -2.96 18.83
N ARG A 134 -13.59 -2.58 18.97
CA ARG A 134 -12.96 -2.43 20.30
C ARG A 134 -12.32 -1.07 20.54
N CYS A 135 -11.82 -0.42 19.50
CA CYS A 135 -10.99 0.77 19.66
C CYS A 135 -11.76 1.91 20.34
N ASP A 136 -11.32 2.32 21.52
CA ASP A 136 -11.86 3.46 22.28
C ASP A 136 -10.93 4.68 22.25
N TYR A 137 -9.64 4.47 21.95
CA TYR A 137 -8.65 5.53 21.78
C TYR A 137 -7.81 5.32 20.52
N PHE A 138 -7.85 6.28 19.58
CA PHE A 138 -7.19 6.18 18.28
C PHE A 138 -6.20 7.34 18.09
N LEU A 139 -4.90 7.01 18.11
CA LEU A 139 -3.81 7.95 17.91
C LEU A 139 -3.28 7.86 16.48
N VAL A 140 -3.43 8.93 15.71
CA VAL A 140 -2.92 9.09 14.34
C VAL A 140 -1.60 9.84 14.38
N VAL A 141 -0.54 9.25 13.83
CA VAL A 141 0.81 9.80 13.89
C VAL A 141 1.34 10.13 12.50
N GLY A 142 1.66 11.40 12.27
CA GLY A 142 2.41 11.89 11.10
C GLY A 142 1.68 11.72 9.76
N VAL A 143 0.35 11.58 9.75
CA VAL A 143 -0.41 11.36 8.52
C VAL A 143 -1.79 12.03 8.57
N ASP A 144 -2.19 12.61 7.45
CA ASP A 144 -3.58 12.96 7.17
C ASP A 144 -4.36 11.70 6.77
N LEU A 145 -5.09 11.11 7.71
CA LEU A 145 -5.76 9.83 7.52
C LEU A 145 -6.94 9.92 6.55
N GLU A 146 -7.71 11.01 6.53
CA GLU A 146 -8.85 11.14 5.61
C GLU A 146 -8.38 11.41 4.18
N GLY A 147 -7.29 12.16 3.99
CA GLY A 147 -6.62 12.25 2.69
C GLY A 147 -6.05 10.90 2.23
N PHE A 148 -5.54 10.08 3.15
CA PHE A 148 -5.02 8.75 2.82
C PHE A 148 -6.11 7.74 2.47
N ALA A 149 -7.17 7.67 3.28
CA ALA A 149 -8.28 6.73 3.18
C ALA A 149 -9.62 7.44 3.52
N PRO A 150 -10.27 8.07 2.53
CA PRO A 150 -11.42 8.96 2.75
C PRO A 150 -12.59 8.34 3.53
N ARG A 151 -12.83 7.04 3.36
CA ARG A 151 -13.94 6.31 4.01
C ARG A 151 -13.52 5.59 5.30
N PHE A 152 -12.30 5.80 5.81
CA PHE A 152 -11.82 5.09 7.00
C PHE A 152 -12.67 5.38 8.23
N PHE A 153 -12.93 6.66 8.51
CA PHE A 153 -13.69 7.07 9.69
C PHE A 153 -15.12 6.55 9.64
N GLU A 154 -15.84 6.81 8.56
CA GLU A 154 -17.19 6.29 8.30
C GLU A 154 -17.29 4.78 8.56
N ARG A 155 -16.36 4.00 7.99
CA ARG A 155 -16.43 2.53 8.01
C ARG A 155 -16.02 1.90 9.33
N TYR A 156 -15.02 2.48 10.00
CA TYR A 156 -14.32 1.80 11.10
C TYR A 156 -14.33 2.55 12.42
N LEU A 157 -14.56 3.87 12.43
CA LEU A 157 -14.55 4.69 13.66
C LEU A 157 -15.94 5.23 14.02
N TRP A 158 -16.77 5.59 13.05
CA TRP A 158 -18.12 6.13 13.24
C TRP A 158 -19.21 5.18 12.75
N ASN A 159 -18.94 3.88 12.80
CA ASN A 159 -19.91 2.83 12.52
C ASN A 159 -21.07 2.85 13.54
N GLU A 160 -22.28 2.54 13.08
CA GLU A 160 -23.48 2.53 13.91
C GLU A 160 -23.44 1.43 14.99
N GLU A 161 -22.89 0.26 14.65
CA GLU A 161 -22.86 -0.91 15.52
C GLU A 161 -21.44 -1.39 15.80
N SER A 162 -21.13 -1.65 17.07
CA SER A 162 -19.86 -2.20 17.56
C SER A 162 -20.12 -3.33 18.55
N MET A 163 -19.31 -4.39 18.54
CA MET A 163 -19.50 -5.53 19.45
C MET A 163 -19.19 -5.24 20.92
N PHE A 164 -18.23 -4.34 21.21
CA PHE A 164 -17.71 -4.13 22.58
C PHE A 164 -17.77 -2.68 23.05
N LEU A 165 -18.44 -1.81 22.28
CA LEU A 165 -18.60 -0.39 22.63
C LEU A 165 -20.07 -0.04 22.52
N ASP A 166 -20.61 0.55 23.58
CA ASP A 166 -22.02 0.95 23.64
C ASP A 166 -22.31 2.15 22.73
N ASP A 167 -21.31 3.02 22.51
CA ASP A 167 -21.44 4.26 21.74
C ASP A 167 -20.13 4.60 21.02
N THR A 168 -20.10 4.40 19.71
CA THR A 168 -18.91 4.67 18.88
C THR A 168 -18.60 6.16 18.77
N SER A 169 -19.56 7.05 19.02
CA SER A 169 -19.32 8.50 18.99
C SER A 169 -18.46 9.01 20.15
N GLN A 170 -18.20 8.18 21.17
CA GLN A 170 -17.36 8.51 22.32
C GLN A 170 -15.87 8.19 22.11
N ARG A 171 -15.51 7.59 20.96
CA ARG A 171 -14.11 7.26 20.66
C ARG A 171 -13.27 8.53 20.65
N GLN A 172 -12.12 8.46 21.30
CA GLN A 172 -11.19 9.58 21.35
C GLN A 172 -10.24 9.49 20.16
N ILE A 173 -10.21 10.53 19.33
CA ILE A 173 -9.29 10.64 18.19
C ILE A 173 -8.25 11.72 18.49
N VAL A 174 -6.98 11.37 18.34
CA VAL A 174 -5.86 12.28 18.54
C VAL A 174 -4.94 12.23 17.33
N TYR A 175 -4.58 13.39 16.79
CA TYR A 175 -3.55 13.55 15.77
C TYR A 175 -2.28 14.11 16.39
N LEU A 176 -1.15 13.51 16.05
CA LEU A 176 0.19 13.92 16.47
C LEU A 176 1.07 14.12 15.22
N GLY A 177 1.64 15.31 15.09
CA GLY A 177 2.49 15.70 13.95
C GLY A 177 1.71 16.38 12.83
N LYS A 178 0.76 15.67 12.20
CA LYS A 178 0.01 16.17 11.04
C LYS A 178 -1.48 16.35 11.36
N ALA A 179 -2.05 17.50 11.03
CA ALA A 179 -3.49 17.73 11.12
C ALA A 179 -4.28 16.99 10.01
N PRO A 180 -5.55 16.61 10.28
CA PRO A 180 -6.47 16.15 9.24
C PRO A 180 -6.76 17.26 8.21
N SER A 181 -6.92 16.90 6.94
CA SER A 181 -7.22 17.88 5.88
C SER A 181 -8.69 18.31 5.83
N GLY A 182 -9.57 17.61 6.53
CA GLY A 182 -11.00 17.85 6.58
C GLY A 182 -11.58 17.64 7.97
N ASN A 183 -12.81 17.12 8.01
CA ASN A 183 -13.58 16.98 9.24
C ASN A 183 -14.06 15.54 9.48
N ALA A 184 -13.61 14.55 8.71
CA ALA A 184 -14.07 13.16 8.85
C ALA A 184 -13.74 12.56 10.23
N ALA A 185 -12.73 13.10 10.92
CA ALA A 185 -12.38 12.73 12.28
C ALA A 185 -13.29 13.34 13.36
N THR A 186 -14.23 14.22 13.00
CA THR A 186 -15.22 14.75 13.95
C THR A 186 -16.27 13.68 14.24
N SER A 187 -16.51 13.39 15.51
CA SER A 187 -17.52 12.41 15.90
C SER A 187 -18.92 12.82 15.45
N PRO A 188 -19.88 11.88 15.36
CA PRO A 188 -21.29 12.19 15.09
C PRO A 188 -21.93 13.20 16.08
N LYS A 189 -21.33 13.40 17.26
CA LYS A 189 -21.76 14.38 18.27
C LYS A 189 -21.09 15.75 18.15
N GLY A 190 -20.26 15.96 17.12
CA GLY A 190 -19.56 17.23 16.89
C GLY A 190 -18.28 17.41 17.71
N VAL A 191 -17.81 16.38 18.41
CA VAL A 191 -16.50 16.44 19.11
C VAL A 191 -15.39 16.30 18.08
N GLN A 192 -14.58 17.34 17.94
CA GLN A 192 -13.42 17.35 17.05
C GLN A 192 -12.26 16.53 17.63
N ALA A 193 -11.42 15.99 16.75
CA ALA A 193 -10.19 15.32 17.16
C ALA A 193 -9.24 16.31 17.85
N LYS A 194 -8.51 15.84 18.87
CA LYS A 194 -7.40 16.62 19.43
C LYS A 194 -6.24 16.62 18.42
N VAL A 195 -5.66 17.77 18.13
CA VAL A 195 -4.56 17.90 17.16
C VAL A 195 -3.37 18.56 17.84
N LEU A 196 -2.21 17.90 17.81
CA LEU A 196 -0.92 18.44 18.24
C LEU A 196 0.04 18.38 17.05
N GLU A 197 0.23 19.50 16.37
CA GLU A 197 1.07 19.59 15.19
C GLU A 197 2.55 19.83 15.54
N CYS A 198 3.45 19.27 14.74
CA CYS A 198 4.86 19.61 14.72
C CYS A 198 5.40 19.45 13.29
N ALA A 199 6.59 19.95 13.00
CA ALA A 199 7.20 19.68 11.70
C ALA A 199 7.54 18.18 11.57
N ASP A 200 7.55 17.65 10.34
CA ASP A 200 7.85 16.24 10.08
C ASP A 200 9.23 15.84 10.64
N VAL A 201 10.22 16.73 10.53
CA VAL A 201 11.59 16.53 11.03
C VAL A 201 11.68 16.46 12.56
N ASP A 202 10.69 16.99 13.28
CA ASP A 202 10.67 17.02 14.75
C ASP A 202 9.86 15.84 15.35
N LEU A 203 9.06 15.16 14.52
CA LEU A 203 8.24 14.02 14.94
C LEU A 203 9.03 12.90 15.64
N PRO A 204 10.27 12.55 15.25
CA PRO A 204 11.10 11.60 16.00
C PRO A 204 11.30 12.00 17.47
N GLU A 205 11.55 13.28 17.74
CA GLU A 205 11.76 13.79 19.11
C GLU A 205 10.46 13.72 19.92
N VAL A 206 9.35 14.16 19.32
CA VAL A 206 8.02 14.13 19.94
C VAL A 206 7.61 12.71 20.30
N THR A 207 7.80 11.75 19.40
CA THR A 207 7.45 10.34 19.64
C THR A 207 8.35 9.70 20.70
N ALA A 208 9.65 10.04 20.74
CA ALA A 208 10.57 9.60 21.79
C ALA A 208 10.14 10.11 23.17
N VAL A 209 9.75 11.38 23.27
CA VAL A 209 9.26 11.98 24.52
C VAL A 209 7.93 11.36 24.95
N LEU A 210 6.99 11.15 24.01
CA LEU A 210 5.72 10.48 24.31
C LEU A 210 5.95 9.08 24.89
N ARG A 211 6.81 8.27 24.27
CA ARG A 211 7.15 6.94 24.79
C ARG A 211 7.83 7.02 26.16
N ALA A 212 8.73 7.98 26.36
CA ALA A 212 9.37 8.19 27.66
C ALA A 212 8.32 8.50 28.76
N LEU A 213 7.31 9.33 28.46
CA LEU A 213 6.20 9.64 29.36
C LEU A 213 5.32 8.41 29.63
N VAL A 214 5.02 7.59 28.61
CA VAL A 214 4.33 6.30 28.78
C VAL A 214 5.08 5.42 29.80
N LYS A 215 6.41 5.38 29.72
CA LYS A 215 7.28 4.65 30.66
C LYS A 215 7.49 5.35 32.02
N GLY A 216 6.76 6.43 32.30
CA GLY A 216 6.87 7.18 33.55
C GLY A 216 8.20 7.89 33.76
N ARG A 217 8.96 8.17 32.68
CA ARG A 217 10.21 8.92 32.77
C ARG A 217 9.94 10.39 33.02
N LYS A 218 10.82 11.03 33.79
CA LYS A 218 10.76 12.46 34.05
C LYS A 218 11.29 13.23 32.85
N ILE A 219 10.44 14.09 32.29
CA ILE A 219 10.81 15.10 31.29
C ILE A 219 10.90 16.44 31.99
N VAL A 220 11.99 17.18 31.75
CA VAL A 220 12.33 18.43 32.45
C VAL A 220 12.18 19.68 31.59
N VAL A 221 11.70 19.53 30.37
CA VAL A 221 11.40 20.63 29.45
C VAL A 221 9.90 20.88 29.42
N ASP A 222 9.50 22.14 29.25
CA ASP A 222 8.09 22.53 29.21
C ASP A 222 7.45 22.25 27.84
N THR A 223 8.26 22.30 26.77
CA THR A 223 7.82 22.04 25.39
C THR A 223 8.82 21.19 24.63
N VAL A 224 8.32 20.47 23.62
CA VAL A 224 9.10 19.65 22.67
C VAL A 224 8.52 19.89 21.28
N ALA A 225 9.33 20.38 20.35
CA ALA A 225 8.89 20.73 18.99
C ALA A 225 7.64 21.65 18.94
N GLY A 226 7.50 22.56 19.91
CA GLY A 226 6.34 23.46 20.02
C GLY A 226 5.11 22.84 20.70
N ILE A 227 5.12 21.55 21.03
CA ILE A 227 4.05 20.87 21.78
C ILE A 227 4.36 20.91 23.27
N SER A 228 3.35 21.21 24.10
CA SER A 228 3.52 21.17 25.56
C SER A 228 3.76 19.75 26.07
N THR A 229 4.75 19.61 26.96
CA THR A 229 5.03 18.34 27.65
C THR A 229 3.82 17.83 28.44
N ASP A 230 2.98 18.72 28.98
CA ASP A 230 1.76 18.33 29.69
C ASP A 230 0.68 17.78 28.77
N GLU A 231 0.62 18.26 27.52
CA GLU A 231 -0.28 17.71 26.51
C GLU A 231 0.17 16.31 26.06
N LEU A 232 1.47 16.10 25.88
CA LEU A 232 2.05 14.77 25.62
C LEU A 232 1.85 13.84 26.81
N ARG A 233 1.98 14.34 28.05
CA ARG A 233 1.70 13.57 29.26
C ARG A 233 0.24 13.15 29.30
N THR A 234 -0.68 14.03 28.91
CA THR A 234 -2.10 13.71 28.82
C THR A 234 -2.35 12.57 27.82
N ILE A 235 -1.73 12.62 26.63
CA ILE A 235 -1.82 11.51 25.64
C ILE A 235 -1.27 10.21 26.23
N ALA A 236 -0.10 10.26 26.89
CA ALA A 236 0.49 9.08 27.52
C ALA A 236 -0.42 8.45 28.58
N GLU A 237 -1.06 9.26 29.43
CA GLU A 237 -2.02 8.76 30.42
C GLU A 237 -3.29 8.21 29.76
N GLN A 238 -3.80 8.84 28.71
CA GLN A 238 -4.97 8.34 27.97
C GLN A 238 -4.69 7.01 27.26
N LEU A 239 -3.52 6.85 26.65
CA LEU A 239 -3.10 5.58 26.05
C LEU A 239 -3.06 4.44 27.06
N LYS A 240 -2.60 4.72 28.29
CA LYS A 240 -2.56 3.75 29.40
C LYS A 240 -3.94 3.46 29.99
N ALA A 241 -4.84 4.44 29.98
CA ALA A 241 -6.19 4.33 30.55
C ALA A 241 -7.22 3.74 29.59
N ALA A 242 -6.95 3.73 28.27
CA ALA A 242 -7.81 3.14 27.26
C ALA A 242 -8.02 1.64 27.51
N LYS A 243 -9.17 1.10 27.08
CA LYS A 243 -9.41 -0.35 27.09
C LYS A 243 -8.77 -1.04 25.90
N TYR A 244 -8.78 -0.38 24.75
CA TYR A 244 -8.15 -0.83 23.51
C TYR A 244 -7.68 0.37 22.70
N SER A 245 -6.43 0.78 22.91
CA SER A 245 -5.83 1.86 22.12
C SER A 245 -5.26 1.35 20.80
N VAL A 246 -5.33 2.18 19.76
CA VAL A 246 -4.68 1.91 18.48
C VAL A 246 -3.81 3.09 18.08
N VAL A 247 -2.54 2.81 17.76
CA VAL A 247 -1.59 3.78 17.24
C VAL A 247 -1.43 3.52 15.74
N THR A 248 -1.86 4.45 14.90
CA THR A 248 -1.81 4.34 13.43
C THR A 248 -0.79 5.31 12.84
N TRP A 249 -0.12 4.90 11.78
CA TRP A 249 0.85 5.71 11.04
C TRP A 249 0.88 5.28 9.58
N ALA A 250 1.29 6.16 8.65
CA ALA A 250 1.61 5.77 7.29
C ALA A 250 3.11 5.91 7.07
N ALA A 251 3.82 4.80 6.87
CA ALA A 251 5.27 4.83 6.65
C ALA A 251 5.67 5.73 5.47
N GLY A 252 4.86 5.78 4.40
CA GLY A 252 5.09 6.67 3.26
C GLY A 252 4.90 8.16 3.54
N ALA A 253 4.16 8.54 4.59
CA ALA A 253 3.98 9.93 4.99
C ALA A 253 5.14 10.46 5.85
N LEU A 254 5.94 9.56 6.46
CA LEU A 254 7.08 9.93 7.31
C LEU A 254 8.30 10.30 6.46
N ASN A 255 8.24 11.44 5.76
CA ASN A 255 9.26 11.84 4.79
C ASN A 255 10.45 12.58 5.42
N PHE A 256 11.24 11.86 6.22
CA PHE A 256 12.48 12.35 6.81
C PHE A 256 13.49 11.20 6.93
N ASP A 257 14.75 11.54 7.16
CA ASP A 257 15.83 10.57 7.28
C ASP A 257 15.60 9.65 8.48
N HIS A 258 15.94 8.37 8.30
CA HIS A 258 15.82 7.34 9.34
C HIS A 258 14.42 7.17 9.95
N ALA A 259 13.36 7.45 9.18
CA ALA A 259 11.98 7.34 9.64
C ALA A 259 11.58 5.93 10.13
N GLU A 260 12.31 4.88 9.75
CA GLU A 260 12.18 3.54 10.33
C GLU A 260 12.37 3.52 11.86
N LEU A 261 13.21 4.41 12.42
CA LEU A 261 13.42 4.53 13.87
C LEU A 261 12.20 5.13 14.56
N THR A 262 11.48 6.06 13.92
CA THR A 262 10.20 6.56 14.42
C THR A 262 9.15 5.45 14.40
N VAL A 263 9.10 4.64 13.33
CA VAL A 263 8.21 3.47 13.29
C VAL A 263 8.55 2.49 14.42
N GLN A 264 9.83 2.18 14.62
CA GLN A 264 10.30 1.34 15.73
C GLN A 264 9.91 1.93 17.09
N MET A 265 10.02 3.25 17.27
CA MET A 265 9.61 3.93 18.51
C MET A 265 8.12 3.73 18.80
N LEU A 266 7.27 3.87 17.77
CA LEU A 266 5.82 3.66 17.89
C LEU A 266 5.48 2.21 18.21
N THR A 267 6.09 1.25 17.51
CA THR A 267 5.82 -0.19 17.74
C THR A 267 6.30 -0.63 19.11
N GLU A 268 7.45 -0.13 19.57
CA GLU A 268 7.93 -0.44 20.91
C GLU A 268 7.12 0.26 22.01
N MET A 269 6.62 1.47 21.78
CA MET A 269 5.68 2.13 22.70
C MET A 269 4.41 1.29 22.88
N VAL A 270 3.86 0.73 21.79
CA VAL A 270 2.73 -0.21 21.84
C VAL A 270 3.07 -1.43 22.70
N LYS A 271 4.27 -2.00 22.56
CA LYS A 271 4.71 -3.13 23.42
C LYS A 271 4.82 -2.71 24.89
N ASP A 272 5.40 -1.54 25.17
CA ASP A 272 5.51 -1.01 26.53
C ASP A 272 4.11 -0.87 27.18
N ILE A 273 3.12 -0.30 26.47
CA ILE A 273 1.74 -0.13 26.97
C ILE A 273 1.09 -1.49 27.28
N ASN A 274 1.33 -2.52 26.46
CA ASN A 274 0.77 -3.87 26.70
C ASN A 274 1.28 -4.57 27.97
N THR A 275 2.30 -4.02 28.63
CA THR A 275 2.78 -4.48 29.95
C THR A 275 2.05 -3.82 31.12
N MET A 276 1.18 -2.84 30.86
CA MET A 276 0.54 -1.97 31.87
C MET A 276 -0.92 -2.32 32.12
N ASP A 277 -1.27 -3.61 32.06
CA ASP A 277 -2.64 -4.14 32.27
C ASP A 277 -3.72 -3.48 31.38
N THR A 278 -3.33 -3.08 30.18
CA THR A 278 -4.22 -2.59 29.11
C THR A 278 -3.83 -3.24 27.77
N ARG A 279 -4.63 -3.00 26.73
CA ARG A 279 -4.37 -3.45 25.36
C ARG A 279 -4.13 -2.26 24.44
N SER A 280 -3.05 -2.35 23.68
CA SER A 280 -2.70 -1.39 22.65
C SER A 280 -2.24 -2.13 21.40
N SER A 281 -2.51 -1.60 20.22
CA SER A 281 -2.08 -2.19 18.96
C SER A 281 -1.58 -1.13 17.99
N GLY A 282 -0.57 -1.47 17.20
CA GLY A 282 -0.17 -0.70 16.03
C GLY A 282 -1.11 -0.95 14.85
N PHE A 283 -1.22 0.02 13.96
CA PHE A 283 -1.96 -0.12 12.71
C PHE A 283 -1.24 0.62 11.58
N PRO A 284 -0.29 -0.03 10.88
CA PRO A 284 0.40 0.58 9.76
C PRO A 284 -0.54 0.75 8.57
N LEU A 285 -0.71 1.99 8.10
CA LEU A 285 -1.42 2.33 6.87
C LEU A 285 -0.53 2.05 5.65
N GLY A 286 -1.11 1.49 4.61
CA GLY A 286 -0.41 1.10 3.37
C GLY A 286 -1.37 0.44 2.38
N GLY A 287 -0.84 -0.36 1.45
CA GLY A 287 -1.66 -1.28 0.65
C GLY A 287 -2.45 -0.68 -0.50
N LYS A 288 -2.18 0.57 -0.89
CA LYS A 288 -2.74 1.14 -2.14
C LYS A 288 -2.25 0.32 -3.33
N GLU A 289 -3.12 0.10 -4.32
CA GLU A 289 -2.76 -0.50 -5.61
C GLU A 289 -2.05 -1.87 -5.50
N GLY A 290 -2.45 -2.69 -4.53
CA GLY A 290 -1.87 -4.03 -4.34
C GLY A 290 -0.50 -4.06 -3.68
N ASP A 291 -0.02 -2.98 -3.07
CA ASP A 291 1.27 -2.92 -2.35
C ASP A 291 1.42 -4.03 -1.28
N GLN A 292 0.39 -4.27 -0.44
CA GLN A 292 0.45 -5.39 0.50
C GLN A 292 0.38 -6.75 -0.20
N THR A 293 -0.39 -6.84 -1.30
CA THR A 293 -0.46 -8.06 -2.10
C THR A 293 0.91 -8.45 -2.60
N ALA A 294 1.66 -7.49 -3.16
CA ALA A 294 3.00 -7.72 -3.69
C ALA A 294 3.94 -8.30 -2.62
N ASN A 295 4.04 -7.61 -1.48
CA ASN A 295 4.95 -8.01 -0.42
C ASN A 295 4.55 -9.33 0.27
N GLN A 296 3.25 -9.61 0.40
CA GLN A 296 2.77 -10.91 0.90
C GLN A 296 3.17 -12.05 -0.04
N VAL A 297 2.96 -11.87 -1.35
CA VAL A 297 3.31 -12.88 -2.36
C VAL A 297 4.81 -13.13 -2.38
N CYS A 298 5.63 -12.06 -2.35
CA CYS A 298 7.07 -12.21 -2.16
C CYS A 298 7.36 -13.03 -0.90
N GLY A 299 6.79 -12.63 0.24
CA GLY A 299 7.06 -13.24 1.54
C GLY A 299 6.80 -14.74 1.58
N TRP A 300 5.67 -15.23 1.07
CA TRP A 300 5.41 -16.68 1.07
C TRP A 300 6.14 -17.44 -0.05
N THR A 301 6.66 -16.75 -1.08
CA THR A 301 7.31 -17.39 -2.24
C THR A 301 8.82 -17.46 -2.05
N SER A 302 9.45 -16.38 -1.55
CA SER A 302 10.91 -16.25 -1.41
C SER A 302 11.38 -16.12 0.04
N ALA A 303 10.47 -16.13 1.03
CA ALA A 303 10.74 -15.82 2.45
C ALA A 303 11.12 -14.35 2.73
N TYR A 304 11.15 -13.49 1.71
CA TYR A 304 11.50 -12.08 1.80
C TYR A 304 10.42 -11.21 1.15
N PRO A 305 10.28 -9.94 1.53
CA PRO A 305 9.40 -9.03 0.79
C PRO A 305 10.04 -8.67 -0.58
N ALA A 306 9.57 -7.62 -1.27
CA ALA A 306 10.28 -7.16 -2.47
C ALA A 306 11.73 -6.71 -2.15
N ARG A 307 12.48 -6.27 -3.16
CA ARG A 307 13.95 -6.09 -3.14
C ARG A 307 14.71 -7.39 -2.95
N THR A 308 14.32 -8.37 -3.75
CA THR A 308 14.93 -9.70 -3.77
C THR A 308 15.44 -10.02 -5.17
N ARG A 309 16.69 -10.47 -5.27
CA ARG A 309 17.35 -10.94 -6.48
C ARG A 309 17.28 -12.45 -6.61
N PHE A 310 17.17 -12.97 -7.83
CA PHE A 310 17.04 -14.41 -8.11
C PHE A 310 18.19 -15.02 -8.94
N SER A 311 19.18 -14.25 -9.39
CA SER A 311 20.25 -14.74 -10.28
C SER A 311 21.24 -15.76 -9.67
N SER A 312 21.29 -15.89 -8.34
CA SER A 312 22.22 -16.81 -7.65
C SER A 312 21.67 -18.24 -7.49
N GLY A 313 20.49 -18.55 -8.03
CA GLY A 313 19.81 -19.83 -7.84
C GLY A 313 19.14 -19.99 -6.47
N PHE A 314 19.11 -18.93 -5.68
CA PHE A 314 18.32 -18.78 -4.46
C PHE A 314 18.00 -17.29 -4.25
N PRO A 315 16.94 -16.96 -3.50
CA PRO A 315 16.57 -15.56 -3.26
C PRO A 315 17.59 -14.84 -2.37
N GLU A 316 18.08 -13.69 -2.83
CA GLU A 316 18.94 -12.80 -2.06
C GLU A 316 18.20 -11.49 -1.79
N TYR A 317 17.92 -11.22 -0.52
CA TYR A 317 17.24 -10.01 -0.09
C TYR A 317 18.23 -8.98 0.46
N ASP A 318 18.16 -7.78 -0.10
CA ASP A 318 18.82 -6.60 0.44
C ASP A 318 17.95 -5.37 0.16
N PRO A 319 17.38 -4.74 1.20
CA PRO A 319 16.43 -3.65 1.03
C PRO A 319 17.08 -2.32 0.59
N PHE A 320 18.40 -2.27 0.41
CA PHE A 320 19.13 -1.10 -0.06
C PHE A 320 19.78 -1.33 -1.42
N LEU A 321 20.44 -2.48 -1.60
CA LEU A 321 21.16 -2.81 -2.84
C LEU A 321 20.19 -3.01 -4.02
N TYR A 322 19.05 -3.66 -3.77
CA TYR A 322 18.10 -4.02 -4.82
C TYR A 322 16.97 -3.00 -5.00
N ASP A 323 17.29 -1.72 -4.80
CA ASP A 323 16.40 -0.60 -5.14
C ASP A 323 16.46 -0.36 -6.66
N SER A 324 15.35 -0.62 -7.35
CA SER A 324 15.28 -0.55 -8.82
C SER A 324 15.71 0.80 -9.37
N LYS A 325 15.39 1.90 -8.68
CA LYS A 325 15.78 3.24 -9.11
C LYS A 325 17.29 3.44 -9.01
N VAL A 326 17.89 3.01 -7.90
CA VAL A 326 19.35 3.09 -7.70
C VAL A 326 20.09 2.21 -8.69
N MET A 327 19.59 0.99 -8.94
CA MET A 327 20.18 0.08 -9.93
C MET A 327 20.17 0.67 -11.34
N LEU A 328 19.09 1.34 -11.74
CA LEU A 328 19.00 2.05 -13.01
C LEU A 328 19.98 3.23 -13.07
N GLU A 329 20.01 4.07 -12.02
CA GLU A 329 20.90 5.24 -11.94
C GLU A 329 22.39 4.86 -11.96
N ASN A 330 22.75 3.72 -11.36
CA ASN A 330 24.13 3.22 -11.32
C ASN A 330 24.53 2.41 -12.55
N GLY A 331 23.61 2.10 -13.47
CA GLY A 331 23.86 1.23 -14.62
C GLY A 331 24.10 -0.23 -14.23
N GLU A 332 23.53 -0.68 -13.12
CA GLU A 332 23.59 -2.07 -12.64
C GLU A 332 22.55 -2.95 -13.33
N ALA A 333 21.40 -2.37 -13.71
CA ALA A 333 20.36 -3.03 -14.46
C ALA A 333 20.64 -2.95 -15.97
N ASP A 334 20.28 -4.01 -16.72
CA ASP A 334 20.43 -4.04 -18.18
C ASP A 334 19.11 -4.25 -18.94
N ALA A 335 17.99 -4.45 -18.23
CA ALA A 335 16.63 -4.41 -18.77
C ALA A 335 15.62 -4.05 -17.66
N LEU A 336 14.52 -3.41 -18.04
CA LEU A 336 13.42 -3.04 -17.15
C LEU A 336 12.11 -3.72 -17.58
N VAL A 337 11.47 -4.44 -16.66
CA VAL A 337 10.06 -4.84 -16.78
C VAL A 337 9.25 -4.00 -15.80
N TRP A 338 8.21 -3.33 -16.28
CA TRP A 338 7.32 -2.53 -15.45
C TRP A 338 5.93 -3.16 -15.39
N VAL A 339 5.49 -3.54 -14.19
CA VAL A 339 4.19 -4.17 -13.96
C VAL A 339 3.27 -3.26 -13.15
N GLN A 340 2.20 -2.75 -13.77
CA GLN A 340 1.27 -1.82 -13.12
C GLN A 340 -0.16 -1.96 -13.67
N ALA A 341 -0.94 -2.82 -13.03
CA ALA A 341 -2.30 -3.17 -13.45
C ALA A 341 -3.40 -2.27 -12.87
N PHE A 342 -3.09 -1.36 -11.94
CA PHE A 342 -4.08 -0.53 -11.25
C PHE A 342 -4.07 0.94 -11.67
N ASN A 343 -2.90 1.59 -11.67
CA ASN A 343 -2.81 3.04 -11.86
C ASN A 343 -2.05 3.39 -13.14
N SER A 344 -2.76 3.86 -14.16
CA SER A 344 -2.17 4.23 -15.45
C SER A 344 -1.29 5.48 -15.40
N ALA A 345 -1.31 6.25 -14.30
CA ALA A 345 -0.40 7.37 -14.09
C ALA A 345 0.92 6.97 -13.41
N ALA A 346 1.02 5.76 -12.85
CA ALA A 346 2.24 5.21 -12.28
C ALA A 346 3.10 4.58 -13.40
N VAL A 347 3.70 5.45 -14.21
CA VAL A 347 4.53 5.10 -15.38
C VAL A 347 5.94 4.62 -14.98
N PRO A 348 6.62 3.85 -15.84
CA PRO A 348 8.01 3.45 -15.58
C PRO A 348 8.97 4.65 -15.49
N PRO A 349 10.11 4.51 -14.78
CA PRO A 349 11.19 5.48 -14.85
C PRO A 349 11.75 5.58 -16.28
N ILE A 350 12.19 6.78 -16.66
CA ILE A 350 12.83 7.03 -17.97
C ILE A 350 14.24 6.42 -17.96
N THR A 351 14.58 5.64 -18.98
CA THR A 351 15.85 4.94 -19.12
C THR A 351 16.13 4.58 -20.58
N ASP A 352 17.41 4.51 -20.97
CA ASP A 352 17.84 4.05 -22.29
C ASP A 352 17.90 2.51 -22.42
N LEU A 353 17.58 1.79 -21.34
CA LEU A 353 17.58 0.33 -21.31
C LEU A 353 16.36 -0.27 -22.01
N PRO A 354 16.47 -1.51 -22.54
CA PRO A 354 15.33 -2.28 -23.02
C PRO A 354 14.20 -2.31 -21.98
N THR A 355 13.03 -1.78 -22.35
CA THR A 355 11.91 -1.58 -21.44
C THR A 355 10.66 -2.32 -21.91
N ILE A 356 10.15 -3.22 -21.07
CA ILE A 356 8.94 -4.00 -21.27
C ILE A 356 7.90 -3.52 -20.26
N VAL A 357 6.74 -3.07 -20.73
CA VAL A 357 5.66 -2.59 -19.87
C VAL A 357 4.44 -3.50 -19.98
N VAL A 358 4.03 -4.10 -18.86
CA VAL A 358 2.80 -4.87 -18.72
C VAL A 358 1.88 -4.09 -17.78
N ALA A 359 0.99 -3.27 -18.33
CA ALA A 359 0.28 -2.27 -17.52
C ALA A 359 -1.17 -2.04 -17.95
N ARG A 360 -1.93 -1.38 -17.08
CA ARG A 360 -3.31 -1.00 -17.30
C ARG A 360 -3.46 -0.19 -18.59
N SER A 361 -4.49 -0.51 -19.37
CA SER A 361 -4.90 0.28 -20.54
C SER A 361 -5.07 1.76 -20.22
N GLY A 362 -4.61 2.65 -21.10
CA GLY A 362 -4.61 4.10 -20.90
C GLY A 362 -3.39 4.67 -20.20
N MET A 363 -2.31 3.90 -20.09
CA MET A 363 -1.02 4.41 -19.63
C MET A 363 -0.34 5.22 -20.75
N ALA A 364 -0.02 6.47 -20.44
CA ALA A 364 0.65 7.38 -21.37
C ALA A 364 2.14 7.48 -21.01
N PHE A 365 3.01 7.23 -22.00
CA PHE A 365 4.45 7.21 -21.79
C PHE A 365 5.10 8.51 -22.27
N ALA A 366 6.14 8.95 -21.55
CA ALA A 366 7.02 10.02 -22.04
C ALA A 366 7.86 9.55 -23.23
N GLU A 367 8.31 8.30 -23.17
CA GLU A 367 9.05 7.60 -24.23
C GLU A 367 8.41 6.22 -24.44
N GLU A 368 8.18 5.85 -25.70
CA GLU A 368 7.52 4.59 -26.02
C GLU A 368 8.43 3.41 -25.63
N PRO A 369 7.95 2.45 -24.81
CA PRO A 369 8.76 1.28 -24.44
C PRO A 369 8.98 0.36 -25.64
N ASP A 370 10.02 -0.48 -25.58
CA ASP A 370 10.31 -1.49 -26.60
C ASP A 370 9.13 -2.45 -26.78
N VAL A 371 8.48 -2.81 -25.67
CA VAL A 371 7.27 -3.64 -25.65
C VAL A 371 6.26 -3.04 -24.67
N PHE A 372 5.03 -2.82 -25.12
CA PHE A 372 3.90 -2.52 -24.26
C PHE A 372 2.79 -3.56 -24.45
N ILE A 373 2.31 -4.15 -23.36
CA ILE A 373 1.19 -5.10 -23.36
C ILE A 373 0.11 -4.55 -22.41
N PRO A 374 -1.00 -4.03 -22.95
CA PRO A 374 -2.11 -3.59 -22.11
C PRO A 374 -2.78 -4.80 -21.46
N VAL A 375 -3.03 -4.72 -20.15
CA VAL A 375 -3.71 -5.78 -19.38
C VAL A 375 -5.02 -5.28 -18.79
N GLY A 376 -5.93 -6.23 -18.55
CA GLY A 376 -7.14 -5.99 -17.77
C GLY A 376 -6.79 -5.68 -16.31
N THR A 377 -7.56 -4.79 -15.69
CA THR A 377 -7.42 -4.45 -14.27
C THR A 377 -8.10 -5.51 -13.40
N PRO A 378 -7.41 -6.16 -12.46
CA PRO A 378 -8.04 -7.08 -11.51
C PRO A 378 -9.08 -6.35 -10.66
N GLY A 379 -10.28 -6.92 -10.53
CA GLY A 379 -11.41 -6.26 -9.87
C GLY A 379 -12.30 -5.42 -10.79
N ILE A 380 -11.93 -5.30 -12.06
CA ILE A 380 -12.75 -4.67 -13.10
C ILE A 380 -12.91 -5.63 -14.28
N ASP A 381 -11.81 -6.03 -14.89
CA ASP A 381 -11.78 -6.78 -16.16
C ASP A 381 -11.64 -8.29 -15.95
N HIS A 382 -11.12 -8.70 -14.79
CA HIS A 382 -11.06 -10.10 -14.38
C HIS A 382 -11.16 -10.26 -12.87
N VAL A 383 -11.50 -11.48 -12.44
CA VAL A 383 -11.47 -11.87 -11.02
C VAL A 383 -10.03 -11.95 -10.52
N GLY A 384 -9.85 -11.83 -9.21
CA GLY A 384 -8.53 -11.86 -8.59
C GLY A 384 -8.59 -11.87 -7.07
N HIS A 385 -7.43 -11.79 -6.43
CA HIS A 385 -7.33 -11.57 -4.99
C HIS A 385 -6.37 -10.43 -4.70
N ALA A 386 -6.70 -9.58 -3.75
CA ALA A 386 -5.80 -8.56 -3.21
C ALA A 386 -5.83 -8.58 -1.68
N TYR A 387 -4.70 -8.30 -1.05
CA TYR A 387 -4.64 -8.20 0.40
C TYR A 387 -5.00 -6.80 0.87
N ARG A 388 -5.87 -6.74 1.87
CA ARG A 388 -6.18 -5.51 2.59
C ARG A 388 -4.97 -5.06 3.41
N LEU A 389 -4.93 -3.77 3.76
CA LEU A 389 -3.79 -3.16 4.45
C LEU A 389 -3.43 -3.80 5.79
N ASP A 390 -4.41 -4.45 6.44
CA ASP A 390 -4.23 -5.16 7.71
C ASP A 390 -3.66 -6.57 7.56
N ASN A 391 -3.27 -6.98 6.34
CA ASN A 391 -2.50 -8.19 6.02
C ASN A 391 -3.16 -9.53 6.40
N VAL A 392 -4.40 -9.53 6.86
CA VAL A 392 -5.14 -10.74 7.25
C VAL A 392 -6.18 -11.14 6.21
N VAL A 393 -6.83 -10.16 5.57
CA VAL A 393 -7.94 -10.42 4.65
C VAL A 393 -7.46 -10.37 3.20
N ALA A 394 -7.55 -11.53 2.53
CA ALA A 394 -7.50 -11.60 1.07
C ALA A 394 -8.90 -11.33 0.51
N ILE A 395 -9.07 -10.17 -0.10
CA ILE A 395 -10.32 -9.73 -0.70
C ILE A 395 -10.47 -10.41 -2.06
N ARG A 396 -11.62 -11.04 -2.29
CA ARG A 396 -11.97 -11.63 -3.59
C ARG A 396 -12.52 -10.57 -4.52
N LEU A 397 -11.75 -10.22 -5.54
CA LEU A 397 -12.10 -9.23 -6.54
C LEU A 397 -13.09 -9.80 -7.58
N LYS A 398 -14.04 -8.98 -8.01
CA LYS A 398 -15.09 -9.35 -9.00
C LYS A 398 -14.66 -8.97 -10.42
N LYS A 399 -15.16 -9.69 -11.43
CA LYS A 399 -15.14 -9.23 -12.83
C LYS A 399 -16.41 -8.42 -13.07
N LEU A 400 -16.27 -7.16 -13.46
CA LEU A 400 -17.37 -6.23 -13.69
C LEU A 400 -17.72 -6.13 -15.18
N ARG A 401 -16.73 -6.11 -16.06
CA ARG A 401 -16.90 -6.04 -17.52
C ARG A 401 -15.99 -7.03 -18.23
N ASP A 402 -16.21 -7.22 -19.53
CA ASP A 402 -15.35 -8.03 -20.39
C ASP A 402 -14.59 -7.14 -21.40
N SER A 403 -13.34 -6.83 -21.10
CA SER A 403 -12.51 -5.93 -21.93
C SER A 403 -11.85 -6.62 -23.12
N GLY A 404 -11.75 -7.95 -23.10
CA GLY A 404 -10.93 -8.71 -24.05
C GLY A 404 -9.42 -8.62 -23.82
N LEU A 405 -8.96 -7.84 -22.83
CA LEU A 405 -7.55 -7.74 -22.47
C LEU A 405 -7.10 -8.96 -21.64
N PRO A 406 -5.86 -9.45 -21.81
CA PRO A 406 -5.33 -10.53 -21.00
C PRO A 406 -5.14 -10.09 -19.53
N SER A 407 -5.10 -11.06 -18.61
CA SER A 407 -4.70 -10.75 -17.23
C SER A 407 -3.19 -10.55 -17.12
N THR A 408 -2.73 -9.83 -16.08
CA THR A 408 -1.28 -9.70 -15.79
C THR A 408 -0.60 -11.08 -15.68
N ALA A 409 -1.27 -12.03 -15.05
CA ALA A 409 -0.73 -13.38 -14.86
C ALA A 409 -0.54 -14.12 -16.20
N ASP A 410 -1.51 -14.03 -17.12
CA ASP A 410 -1.43 -14.70 -18.42
C ASP A 410 -0.25 -14.16 -19.24
N VAL A 411 -0.06 -12.84 -19.26
CA VAL A 411 1.05 -12.21 -19.98
C VAL A 411 2.39 -12.62 -19.38
N LEU A 412 2.56 -12.50 -18.05
CA LEU A 412 3.84 -12.80 -17.40
C LEU A 412 4.22 -14.28 -17.49
N ASN A 413 3.24 -15.18 -17.35
CA ASN A 413 3.48 -16.62 -17.53
C ASN A 413 3.82 -16.96 -18.98
N ALA A 414 3.21 -16.28 -19.97
CA ALA A 414 3.55 -16.49 -21.37
C ALA A 414 4.98 -16.03 -21.70
N ILE A 415 5.43 -14.91 -21.11
CA ILE A 415 6.82 -14.45 -21.23
C ILE A 415 7.76 -15.44 -20.56
N GLU A 416 7.45 -15.89 -19.34
CA GLU A 416 8.25 -16.89 -18.62
C GLU A 416 8.42 -18.19 -19.41
N GLN A 417 7.35 -18.71 -20.02
CA GLN A 417 7.39 -19.93 -20.84
C GLN A 417 8.18 -19.78 -22.14
N ALA A 418 8.36 -18.56 -22.63
CA ALA A 418 9.10 -18.25 -23.84
C ALA A 418 10.61 -18.02 -23.60
N LEU A 419 11.05 -17.95 -22.33
CA LEU A 419 12.45 -17.91 -21.89
C LEU A 419 13.05 -19.33 -21.76
#